data_AF-A0A2V5MS41-F1
#
_entry.id   AF-A0A2V5MS41-F1
#
_cell.length_a   1.000
_cell.length_b   1.000
_cell.length_c   1.000
_cell.angle_alpha   90.00
_cell.angle_beta   90.00
_cell.angle_gamma   90.00
#
_symmetry.space_group_name_H-M   'P 1'
#
loop_
_entity.id
_entity.type
_entity.pdbx_description
1 polymer ?
#
loop_
_entity_poly.entity_id
_entity_poly.type
_entity_poly.pdbx_seq_one_letter_code
_entity_poly.pdbx_strand_id
1 'polypeptide(L)'
;MGKGRFENATAASEVACAGRSSTGATFSDVNGDGLLDLLVNSFFGTNSCFLNLGNGGFKNATRNAGLISRGGATSLALGDVDGDGDLDLYVAYFGVEAILREGGRLSFNMVNGQPVVTGRHARRLKVIDGQLVELGEQDVLYLNDGSGHFTAVNWAEFFRDEAGQPISAAPMDFCSSVQIRDINEDGFPDTWLCAT
;
A
#
# COMPACT_ATOMS: atom_id res chain seq x y z
N MET A 1 23.12 -18.28 -14.23
CA MET A 1 23.37 -18.11 -12.78
C MET A 1 22.55 -19.14 -12.01
N GLY A 2 23.02 -19.60 -10.86
CA GLY A 2 22.41 -20.68 -10.06
C GLY A 2 23.41 -21.22 -9.04
N LYS A 3 22.93 -21.88 -7.97
CA LYS A 3 23.67 -22.28 -6.76
C LYS A 3 24.00 -21.12 -5.79
N GLY A 4 23.03 -20.22 -5.55
CA GLY A 4 23.19 -19.12 -4.60
C GLY A 4 24.16 -18.02 -5.03
N ARG A 5 24.40 -17.88 -6.35
CA ARG A 5 25.17 -16.78 -6.93
C ARG A 5 24.24 -15.70 -7.45
N PHE A 6 24.56 -14.46 -7.14
CA PHE A 6 23.79 -13.28 -7.51
C PHE A 6 24.69 -12.27 -8.19
N GLU A 7 24.12 -11.48 -9.09
CA GLU A 7 24.75 -10.27 -9.62
C GLU A 7 23.80 -9.09 -9.45
N ASN A 8 24.34 -7.88 -9.41
CA ASN A 8 23.53 -6.68 -9.42
C ASN A 8 23.11 -6.37 -10.86
N ALA A 9 21.82 -6.53 -11.15
CA ALA A 9 21.23 -6.24 -12.45
C ALA A 9 20.38 -4.95 -12.47
N THR A 10 20.35 -4.16 -11.38
CA THR A 10 19.42 -3.02 -11.23
C THR A 10 19.54 -2.01 -12.37
N ALA A 11 20.76 -1.62 -12.71
CA ALA A 11 21.01 -0.67 -13.80
C ALA A 11 20.80 -1.31 -15.18
N ALA A 12 21.26 -2.55 -15.36
CA ALA A 12 21.14 -3.28 -16.62
C ALA A 12 19.68 -3.60 -16.98
N SER A 13 18.80 -3.72 -15.98
CA SER A 13 17.37 -4.04 -16.15
C SER A 13 16.48 -2.80 -16.13
N GLU A 14 17.04 -1.60 -16.00
CA GLU A 14 16.30 -0.31 -15.95
C GLU A 14 15.30 -0.16 -14.77
N VAL A 15 15.55 -0.85 -13.65
CA VAL A 15 14.66 -0.85 -12.46
C VAL A 15 15.20 -0.01 -11.29
N ALA A 16 16.14 0.90 -11.56
CA ALA A 16 16.73 1.74 -10.53
C ALA A 16 15.71 2.75 -9.96
N CYS A 17 15.32 2.56 -8.70
CA CYS A 17 14.48 3.49 -7.94
C CYS A 17 15.32 4.60 -7.28
N ALA A 18 16.09 5.36 -8.07
CA ALA A 18 17.05 6.33 -7.56
C ALA A 18 16.41 7.37 -6.63
N GLY A 19 17.05 7.62 -5.48
CA GLY A 19 16.57 8.59 -4.48
C GLY A 19 15.36 8.13 -3.66
N ARG A 20 14.97 6.86 -3.75
CA ARG A 20 13.85 6.29 -2.99
C ARG A 20 14.34 5.26 -1.98
N SER A 21 13.74 5.29 -0.80
CA SER A 21 13.83 4.21 0.18
C SER A 21 12.67 3.25 -0.04
N SER A 22 12.96 1.96 -0.19
CA SER A 22 11.97 0.91 -0.42
C SER A 22 12.22 -0.22 0.57
N THR A 23 11.16 -0.85 1.06
CA THR A 23 11.22 -1.97 2.03
C THR A 23 10.66 -3.27 1.45
N GLY A 24 9.96 -3.19 0.32
CA GLY A 24 9.29 -4.32 -0.29
C GLY A 24 9.24 -4.22 -1.81
N ALA A 25 9.29 -5.38 -2.45
CA ALA A 25 9.07 -5.56 -3.86
C ALA A 25 8.35 -6.88 -4.10
N THR A 26 7.57 -6.95 -5.17
CA THR A 26 6.85 -8.15 -5.58
C THR A 26 6.91 -8.33 -7.09
N PHE A 27 6.84 -9.58 -7.52
CA PHE A 27 6.76 -9.97 -8.92
C PHE A 27 5.39 -10.56 -9.21
N SER A 28 4.68 -10.03 -10.20
CA SER A 28 3.34 -10.47 -10.59
C SER A 28 3.06 -10.08 -12.05
N ASP A 29 2.33 -10.90 -12.78
CA ASP A 29 1.85 -10.54 -14.13
C ASP A 29 0.65 -9.62 -13.97
N VAL A 30 0.87 -8.30 -14.07
CA VAL A 30 -0.19 -7.32 -13.79
C VAL A 30 -0.87 -6.81 -15.05
N ASN A 31 -0.31 -7.09 -16.22
CA ASN A 31 -0.86 -6.69 -17.51
C ASN A 31 -1.35 -7.88 -18.37
N GLY A 32 -1.34 -9.09 -17.81
CA GLY A 32 -1.84 -10.30 -18.43
C GLY A 32 -1.02 -10.81 -19.62
N ASP A 33 0.24 -10.39 -19.74
CA ASP A 33 1.09 -10.76 -20.88
C ASP A 33 1.88 -12.08 -20.67
N GLY A 34 1.72 -12.69 -19.49
CA GLY A 34 2.40 -13.92 -19.10
C GLY A 34 3.82 -13.72 -18.56
N LEU A 35 4.29 -12.47 -18.43
CA LEU A 35 5.58 -12.12 -17.85
C LEU A 35 5.38 -11.52 -16.46
N LEU A 36 6.26 -11.88 -15.52
CA LEU A 36 6.22 -11.27 -14.21
C LEU A 36 6.79 -9.86 -14.26
N ASP A 37 5.95 -8.88 -13.93
CA ASP A 37 6.29 -7.47 -13.75
C ASP A 37 6.78 -7.21 -12.33
N LEU A 38 7.46 -6.08 -12.13
CA LEU A 38 8.03 -5.70 -10.84
C LEU A 38 7.30 -4.49 -10.25
N LEU A 39 6.73 -4.68 -9.05
CA LEU A 39 6.24 -3.59 -8.23
C LEU A 39 7.18 -3.37 -7.04
N VAL A 40 7.48 -2.11 -6.74
CA VAL A 40 8.38 -1.72 -5.64
C VAL A 40 7.71 -0.63 -4.83
N ASN A 41 7.62 -0.81 -3.52
CA ASN A 41 7.03 0.22 -2.67
C ASN A 41 7.99 1.40 -2.48
N SER A 42 7.50 2.49 -1.91
CA SER A 42 8.38 3.54 -1.43
C SER A 42 7.93 4.09 -0.09
N PHE A 43 8.88 4.16 0.84
CA PHE A 43 8.68 4.83 2.12
C PHE A 43 8.66 6.35 1.96
N PHE A 44 9.31 6.88 0.92
CA PHE A 44 9.31 8.31 0.61
C PHE A 44 8.98 8.52 -0.87
N GLY A 45 7.69 8.64 -1.16
CA GLY A 45 7.20 9.04 -2.47
C GLY A 45 6.32 7.98 -3.11
N THR A 46 6.58 7.73 -4.39
CA THR A 46 5.68 6.97 -5.27
C THR A 46 6.13 5.52 -5.37
N ASN A 47 5.19 4.60 -5.20
CA ASN A 47 5.37 3.18 -5.52
C ASN A 47 5.67 3.04 -7.03
N SER A 48 6.58 2.14 -7.39
CA SER A 48 6.98 1.92 -8.78
C SER A 48 6.30 0.70 -9.36
N CYS A 49 5.95 0.77 -10.64
CA CYS A 49 5.58 -0.38 -11.47
C CYS A 49 6.50 -0.40 -12.69
N PHE A 50 7.08 -1.57 -12.96
CA PHE A 50 7.97 -1.83 -14.08
C PHE A 50 7.47 -3.06 -14.85
N LEU A 51 7.10 -2.86 -16.11
CA LEU A 51 6.63 -3.95 -16.97
C LEU A 51 7.81 -4.70 -17.57
N ASN A 52 7.78 -6.02 -17.53
CA ASN A 52 8.82 -6.88 -18.04
C ASN A 52 8.79 -6.94 -19.56
N LEU A 53 9.94 -6.78 -20.21
CA LEU A 53 10.05 -6.82 -21.67
C LEU A 53 10.41 -8.21 -22.22
N GLY A 54 10.53 -9.21 -21.36
CA GLY A 54 10.84 -10.60 -21.71
C GLY A 54 12.30 -10.86 -22.10
N ASN A 55 13.14 -9.82 -22.07
CA ASN A 55 14.57 -9.86 -22.43
C ASN A 55 15.50 -9.56 -21.25
N GLY A 56 14.97 -9.57 -20.02
CA GLY A 56 15.68 -9.17 -18.81
C GLY A 56 15.69 -7.67 -18.52
N GLY A 57 15.16 -6.84 -19.43
CA GLY A 57 14.88 -5.43 -19.22
C GLY A 57 13.45 -5.17 -18.79
N PHE A 58 13.22 -4.03 -18.16
CA PHE A 58 11.89 -3.56 -17.77
C PHE A 58 11.64 -2.14 -18.25
N LYS A 59 10.36 -1.78 -18.41
CA LYS A 59 9.92 -0.43 -18.71
C LYS A 59 9.20 0.16 -17.52
N ASN A 60 9.60 1.35 -17.08
CA ASN A 60 8.88 2.07 -16.03
C ASN A 60 7.46 2.45 -16.52
N ALA A 61 6.45 1.86 -15.90
CA ALA A 61 5.03 2.10 -16.19
C ALA A 61 4.31 2.82 -15.05
N THR A 62 4.99 3.15 -13.96
CA THR A 62 4.45 3.76 -12.73
C THR A 62 3.34 4.80 -12.94
N ARG A 63 3.55 5.77 -13.84
CA ARG A 63 2.54 6.81 -14.12
C ARG A 63 1.31 6.25 -14.83
N ASN A 64 1.53 5.37 -15.81
CA ASN A 64 0.47 4.74 -16.58
C ASN A 64 -0.30 3.74 -15.72
N ALA A 65 0.36 3.11 -14.76
CA ALA A 65 -0.23 2.18 -13.81
C ALA A 65 -1.11 2.86 -12.75
N GLY A 66 -1.21 4.20 -12.70
CA GLY A 66 -2.05 4.89 -11.71
C GLY A 66 -1.46 4.96 -10.29
N LEU A 67 -0.27 4.39 -10.06
CA LEU A 67 0.33 4.23 -8.72
C LEU A 67 1.04 5.48 -8.18
N ILE A 68 0.69 6.68 -8.64
CA ILE A 68 1.31 7.93 -8.14
C ILE A 68 0.76 8.26 -6.74
N SER A 69 1.34 7.64 -5.71
CA SER A 69 1.04 7.93 -4.31
C SER A 69 2.04 8.89 -3.67
N ARG A 70 1.64 9.49 -2.55
CA ARG A 70 2.49 10.34 -1.69
C ARG A 70 2.71 9.77 -0.27
N GLY A 71 2.13 8.61 0.03
CA GLY A 71 2.24 7.99 1.36
C GLY A 71 3.50 7.15 1.54
N GLY A 72 3.84 6.88 2.79
CA GLY A 72 4.99 6.03 3.16
C GLY A 72 4.60 4.56 3.18
N ALA A 73 4.67 3.90 2.03
CA ALA A 73 4.29 2.50 1.88
C ALA A 73 5.36 1.56 2.45
N THR A 74 4.91 0.50 3.12
CA THR A 74 5.79 -0.48 3.80
C THR A 74 5.67 -1.88 3.22
N SER A 75 4.53 -2.22 2.60
CA SER A 75 4.28 -3.53 2.02
C SER A 75 3.26 -3.48 0.90
N LEU A 76 3.31 -4.49 0.01
CA LEU A 76 2.46 -4.67 -1.15
C LEU A 76 1.99 -6.13 -1.16
N ALA A 77 0.72 -6.37 -1.45
CA ALA A 77 0.20 -7.70 -1.72
C ALA A 77 -0.73 -7.66 -2.92
N LEU A 78 -0.70 -8.72 -3.73
CA LEU A 78 -1.61 -8.87 -4.86
C LEU A 78 -2.50 -10.10 -4.69
N GLY A 79 -3.72 -10.00 -5.22
CA GLY A 79 -4.72 -11.07 -5.29
C GLY A 79 -5.95 -10.57 -6.05
N ASP A 80 -6.70 -11.48 -6.65
CA ASP A 80 -7.93 -11.18 -7.38
C ASP A 80 -9.09 -11.00 -6.37
N VAL A 81 -9.28 -9.78 -5.88
CA VAL A 81 -10.19 -9.52 -4.75
C VAL A 81 -11.62 -9.23 -5.17
N ASP A 82 -11.85 -8.89 -6.44
CA ASP A 82 -13.19 -8.70 -6.98
C ASP A 82 -13.68 -9.85 -7.88
N GLY A 83 -12.82 -10.82 -8.17
CA GLY A 83 -13.14 -12.06 -8.87
C GLY A 83 -13.21 -11.92 -10.38
N ASP A 84 -12.58 -10.88 -10.95
CA ASP A 84 -12.56 -10.66 -12.41
C ASP A 84 -11.41 -11.39 -13.13
N GLY A 85 -10.50 -11.98 -12.36
CA GLY A 85 -9.37 -12.76 -12.85
C GLY A 85 -8.07 -11.97 -12.97
N ASP A 86 -8.09 -10.66 -12.68
CA ASP A 86 -6.92 -9.80 -12.68
C ASP A 86 -6.38 -9.60 -11.25
N LEU A 87 -5.05 -9.48 -11.12
CA LEU A 87 -4.45 -9.30 -9.80
C LEU A 87 -4.56 -7.85 -9.34
N ASP A 88 -5.37 -7.63 -8.30
CA ASP A 88 -5.51 -6.34 -7.61
C ASP A 88 -4.35 -6.09 -6.66
N LEU A 89 -4.19 -4.83 -6.23
CA LEU A 89 -3.08 -4.41 -5.38
C LEU A 89 -3.56 -3.80 -4.07
N TYR A 90 -3.16 -4.40 -2.96
CA TYR A 90 -3.24 -3.77 -1.64
C TYR A 90 -1.90 -3.15 -1.26
N VAL A 91 -1.93 -1.89 -0.85
CA VAL A 91 -0.77 -1.14 -0.37
C VAL A 91 -0.96 -0.80 1.10
N ALA A 92 -0.09 -1.36 1.93
CA ALA A 92 0.00 -1.02 3.35
C ALA A 92 0.85 0.25 3.54
N TYR A 93 0.31 1.20 4.29
CA TYR A 93 0.98 2.46 4.61
C TYR A 93 1.31 2.57 6.09
N PHE A 94 2.43 3.20 6.39
CA PHE A 94 2.86 3.52 7.75
C PHE A 94 2.77 5.02 8.01
N GLY A 95 3.24 5.81 7.04
CA GLY A 95 3.32 7.27 7.11
C GLY A 95 4.75 7.79 7.04
N VAL A 96 4.90 8.97 6.44
CA VAL A 96 6.22 9.58 6.15
C VAL A 96 6.80 10.37 7.32
N GLU A 97 5.96 10.77 8.28
CA GLU A 97 6.32 11.61 9.43
C GLU A 97 5.97 10.88 10.73
N ALA A 98 6.88 10.95 11.72
CA ALA A 98 6.62 10.55 13.10
C ALA A 98 6.28 11.80 13.93
N ILE A 99 5.02 12.24 13.86
CA ILE A 99 4.59 13.59 14.23
C ILE A 99 4.87 13.89 15.72
N LEU A 100 4.60 12.92 16.61
CA LEU A 100 4.84 13.09 18.05
C LEU A 100 6.33 13.07 18.41
N ARG A 101 7.14 12.28 17.71
CA ARG A 101 8.58 12.16 17.98
C ARG A 101 9.38 13.35 17.46
N GLU A 102 8.94 13.94 16.36
CA GLU A 102 9.63 15.05 15.70
C GLU A 102 9.24 16.42 16.25
N GLY A 103 8.44 16.47 17.33
CA GLY A 103 8.09 17.72 18.01
C GLY A 103 7.13 18.60 17.20
N GLY A 104 6.23 17.97 16.42
CA GLY A 104 5.24 18.68 15.62
C GLY A 104 4.39 19.66 16.43
N ARG A 105 4.06 20.82 15.85
CA ARG A 105 3.21 21.81 16.51
C ARG A 105 1.75 21.32 16.47
N LEU A 106 1.20 21.08 17.66
CA LEU A 106 -0.17 20.60 17.82
C LEU A 106 -1.15 21.76 18.00
N SER A 107 -2.37 21.59 17.49
CA SER A 107 -3.48 22.50 17.72
C SER A 107 -4.67 21.70 18.23
N PHE A 108 -5.42 22.27 19.16
CA PHE A 108 -6.56 21.61 19.79
C PHE A 108 -7.73 22.58 19.88
N ASN A 109 -8.94 22.04 19.75
CA ASN A 109 -10.19 22.71 20.12
C ASN A 109 -10.87 21.90 21.23
N MET A 110 -11.67 22.56 22.06
CA MET A 110 -12.55 21.88 23.00
C MET A 110 -13.90 21.62 22.35
N VAL A 111 -14.33 20.37 22.30
CA VAL A 111 -15.66 19.96 21.82
C VAL A 111 -16.33 19.17 22.94
N ASN A 112 -17.46 19.67 23.46
CA ASN A 112 -18.18 19.05 24.58
C ASN A 112 -17.30 18.73 25.80
N GLY A 113 -16.32 19.60 26.10
CA GLY A 113 -15.39 19.41 27.21
C GLY A 113 -14.23 18.46 26.95
N GLN A 114 -14.10 17.90 25.74
CA GLN A 114 -13.00 17.03 25.33
C GLN A 114 -12.04 17.76 24.36
N PRO A 115 -10.72 17.61 24.51
CA PRO A 115 -9.76 18.16 23.56
C PRO A 115 -9.78 17.33 22.26
N VAL A 116 -9.95 18.01 21.13
CA VAL A 116 -9.92 17.42 19.80
C VAL A 116 -8.79 18.05 19.01
N VAL A 117 -7.91 17.22 18.44
CA VAL A 117 -6.79 17.69 17.60
C VAL A 117 -7.33 18.35 16.34
N THR A 118 -6.76 19.50 15.96
CA THR A 118 -7.12 20.26 14.76
C THR A 118 -5.89 20.56 13.90
N GLY A 119 -6.14 21.07 12.69
CA GLY A 119 -5.09 21.39 11.73
C GLY A 119 -4.61 20.19 10.91
N ARG A 120 -3.44 20.33 10.27
CA ARG A 120 -2.96 19.39 9.24
C ARG A 120 -2.77 17.94 9.73
N HIS A 121 -2.55 17.75 11.03
CA HIS A 121 -2.31 16.42 11.62
C HIS A 121 -3.57 15.81 12.26
N ALA A 122 -4.71 16.50 12.28
CA ALA A 122 -5.94 16.04 12.95
C ALA A 122 -6.49 14.70 12.43
N ARG A 123 -6.04 14.27 11.24
CA ARG A 123 -6.37 12.96 10.68
C ARG A 123 -5.59 11.84 11.36
N ARG A 124 -4.29 12.04 11.60
CA ARG A 124 -3.39 11.04 12.19
C ARG A 124 -3.23 11.19 13.70
N LEU A 125 -3.48 12.36 14.28
CA LEU A 125 -3.42 12.58 15.73
C LEU A 125 -4.82 12.66 16.32
N LYS A 126 -5.08 11.82 17.32
CA LYS A 126 -6.37 11.73 18.01
C LYS A 126 -6.19 11.77 19.52
N VAL A 127 -7.21 12.23 20.23
CA VAL A 127 -7.30 12.00 21.67
C VAL A 127 -8.24 10.83 21.89
N ILE A 128 -7.72 9.73 22.42
CA ILE A 128 -8.46 8.49 22.72
C ILE A 128 -8.24 8.21 24.20
N ASP A 129 -9.32 8.11 24.96
CA ASP A 129 -9.29 7.89 26.41
C ASP A 129 -8.37 8.87 27.17
N GLY A 130 -8.35 10.13 26.73
CA GLY A 130 -7.53 11.19 27.33
C GLY A 130 -6.05 11.16 26.95
N GLN A 131 -5.62 10.21 26.11
CA GLN A 131 -4.25 10.13 25.61
C GLN A 131 -4.16 10.60 24.16
N LEU A 132 -3.09 11.32 23.85
CA LEU A 132 -2.76 11.69 22.48
C LEU A 132 -2.13 10.50 21.77
N VAL A 133 -2.82 9.99 20.76
CA VAL A 133 -2.43 8.84 19.95
C VAL A 133 -2.11 9.31 18.54
N GLU A 134 -1.01 8.80 17.99
CA GLU A 134 -0.68 8.92 16.57
C GLU A 134 -1.09 7.63 15.86
N LEU A 135 -1.78 7.80 14.74
CA LEU A 135 -2.24 6.77 13.81
C LEU A 135 -1.32 6.75 12.59
N GLY A 136 -1.29 5.62 11.90
CA GLY A 136 -0.61 5.47 10.62
C GLY A 136 -1.25 6.28 9.49
N GLU A 137 -0.78 6.06 8.27
CA GLU A 137 -1.48 6.50 7.07
C GLU A 137 -2.53 5.48 6.64
N GLN A 138 -3.49 5.92 5.82
CA GLN A 138 -4.58 5.07 5.37
C GLN A 138 -4.06 4.06 4.35
N ASP A 139 -4.37 2.77 4.55
CA ASP A 139 -4.16 1.74 3.56
C ASP A 139 -5.01 1.96 2.30
N VAL A 140 -4.54 1.44 1.16
CA VAL A 140 -5.26 1.59 -0.12
C VAL A 140 -5.32 0.26 -0.84
N LEU A 141 -6.53 -0.16 -1.19
CA LEU A 141 -6.79 -1.20 -2.17
C LEU A 141 -6.98 -0.54 -3.55
N TYR A 142 -6.38 -1.13 -4.56
CA TYR A 142 -6.51 -0.74 -5.95
C TYR A 142 -7.00 -1.91 -6.78
N LEU A 143 -8.03 -1.68 -7.59
CA LEU A 143 -8.44 -2.65 -8.60
C LEU A 143 -7.61 -2.49 -9.87
N ASN A 144 -7.18 -3.62 -10.45
CA ASN A 144 -6.49 -3.67 -11.73
C ASN A 144 -7.51 -3.91 -12.85
N ASP A 145 -7.35 -3.28 -14.00
CA ASP A 145 -8.23 -3.48 -15.16
C ASP A 145 -7.72 -4.53 -16.16
N GLY A 146 -6.79 -5.38 -15.70
CA GLY A 146 -6.08 -6.38 -16.51
C GLY A 146 -5.00 -5.82 -17.44
N SER A 147 -4.89 -4.50 -17.58
CA SER A 147 -3.84 -3.86 -18.40
C SER A 147 -2.65 -3.36 -17.57
N GLY A 148 -2.69 -3.57 -16.25
CA GLY A 148 -1.74 -3.03 -15.28
C GLY A 148 -2.08 -1.60 -14.86
N HIS A 149 -3.31 -1.13 -15.09
CA HIS A 149 -3.79 0.16 -14.60
C HIS A 149 -4.59 -0.02 -13.30
N PHE A 150 -4.08 0.58 -12.23
CA PHE A 150 -4.63 0.45 -10.89
C PHE A 150 -5.49 1.66 -10.51
N THR A 151 -6.73 1.42 -10.08
CA THR A 151 -7.66 2.44 -9.59
C THR A 151 -7.97 2.22 -8.12
N ALA A 152 -7.69 3.23 -7.29
CA ALA A 152 -7.98 3.16 -5.86
C ALA A 152 -9.49 3.03 -5.61
N VAL A 153 -9.89 2.07 -4.78
CA VAL A 153 -11.31 1.87 -4.43
C VAL A 153 -11.76 2.86 -3.36
N ASN A 154 -13.07 3.11 -3.34
CA ASN A 154 -13.71 3.65 -2.15
C ASN A 154 -13.86 2.52 -1.11
N TRP A 155 -13.13 2.62 -0.01
CA TRP A 155 -13.09 1.59 1.02
C TRP A 155 -14.47 1.14 1.51
N ALA A 156 -15.36 2.10 1.76
CA ALA A 156 -16.71 1.83 2.27
C ALA A 156 -17.62 1.15 1.25
N GLU A 157 -17.29 1.22 -0.03
CA GLU A 157 -18.04 0.53 -1.08
C GLU A 157 -17.56 -0.92 -1.22
N PHE A 158 -16.30 -1.20 -0.90
CA PHE A 158 -15.69 -2.52 -1.05
C PHE A 158 -15.82 -3.41 0.19
N PHE A 159 -15.32 -2.95 1.35
CA PHE A 159 -15.22 -3.81 2.54
C PHE A 159 -16.50 -3.82 3.37
N ARG A 160 -16.82 -4.99 3.94
CA ARG A 160 -17.96 -5.22 4.84
C ARG A 160 -17.49 -5.93 6.11
N ASP A 161 -18.18 -5.69 7.22
CA ASP A 161 -17.98 -6.45 8.46
C ASP A 161 -18.70 -7.81 8.44
N GLU A 162 -18.60 -8.57 9.53
CA GLU A 162 -19.26 -9.89 9.69
C GLU A 162 -20.79 -9.84 9.57
N ALA A 163 -21.40 -8.67 9.81
CA ALA A 163 -22.83 -8.44 9.65
C ALA A 163 -23.20 -7.96 8.24
N GLY A 164 -22.23 -7.82 7.33
CA GLY A 164 -22.42 -7.34 5.98
C GLY A 164 -22.55 -5.81 5.86
N GLN A 165 -22.20 -5.06 6.90
CA GLN A 165 -22.29 -3.60 6.92
C GLN A 165 -20.99 -2.97 6.36
N PRO A 166 -21.08 -1.93 5.50
CA PRO A 166 -19.93 -1.12 5.08
C PRO A 166 -18.98 -0.71 6.20
N ILE A 167 -17.69 -1.04 6.02
CA ILE A 167 -16.62 -0.51 6.86
C ILE A 167 -16.30 0.90 6.38
N SER A 168 -16.59 1.91 7.20
CA SER A 168 -16.63 3.31 6.74
C SER A 168 -15.27 3.94 6.42
N ALA A 169 -14.17 3.35 6.91
CA ALA A 169 -12.82 3.88 6.71
C ALA A 169 -11.80 2.74 6.66
N ALA A 170 -10.75 2.93 5.85
CA ALA A 170 -9.66 1.98 5.88
C ALA A 170 -8.85 2.09 7.18
N PRO A 171 -8.16 1.01 7.57
CA PRO A 171 -7.22 1.02 8.68
C PRO A 171 -6.23 2.18 8.57
N MET A 172 -5.90 2.75 9.72
CA MET A 172 -4.87 3.77 9.87
C MET A 172 -3.87 3.30 10.92
N ASP A 173 -3.38 2.07 10.74
CA ASP A 173 -2.45 1.44 11.65
C ASP A 173 -1.01 1.56 11.14
N PHE A 174 -0.05 1.27 11.99
CA PHE A 174 1.36 1.22 11.61
C PHE A 174 1.70 -0.12 10.96
N CYS A 175 1.13 -0.36 9.78
CA CYS A 175 1.23 -1.65 9.11
C CYS A 175 2.67 -1.90 8.60
N SER A 176 3.19 -3.09 8.89
CA SER A 176 4.54 -3.52 8.51
C SER A 176 4.55 -4.59 7.41
N SER A 177 3.48 -5.39 7.32
CA SER A 177 3.33 -6.38 6.25
C SER A 177 1.87 -6.67 5.93
N VAL A 178 1.58 -6.88 4.65
CA VAL A 178 0.29 -7.37 4.16
C VAL A 178 0.46 -8.67 3.38
N GLN A 179 -0.55 -9.55 3.43
CA GLN A 179 -0.68 -10.71 2.55
C GLN A 179 -2.14 -10.86 2.09
N ILE A 180 -2.32 -11.35 0.86
CA ILE A 180 -3.61 -11.74 0.30
C ILE A 180 -3.53 -13.20 -0.13
N ARG A 181 -4.39 -14.05 0.43
CA ARG A 181 -4.48 -15.50 0.15
C ARG A 181 -5.85 -16.03 0.53
N ASP A 182 -6.37 -16.99 -0.22
CA ASP A 182 -7.48 -17.83 0.24
C ASP A 182 -6.95 -18.84 1.29
N ILE A 183 -7.15 -18.54 2.57
CA ILE A 183 -6.64 -19.35 3.70
C ILE A 183 -7.71 -20.33 4.18
N ASN A 184 -8.97 -19.95 4.05
CA ASN A 184 -10.11 -20.77 4.50
C ASN A 184 -10.62 -21.73 3.41
N GLU A 185 -10.04 -21.67 2.20
CA GLU A 185 -10.36 -22.47 1.01
C GLU A 185 -11.81 -22.26 0.51
N ASP A 186 -12.37 -21.06 0.70
CA ASP A 186 -13.73 -20.72 0.25
C ASP A 186 -13.79 -20.18 -1.19
N GLY A 187 -12.63 -20.01 -1.83
CA GLY A 187 -12.50 -19.49 -3.18
C GLY A 187 -12.42 -17.97 -3.28
N PHE A 188 -12.48 -17.24 -2.15
CA PHE A 188 -12.28 -15.80 -2.08
C PHE A 188 -10.98 -15.48 -1.32
N PRO A 189 -10.26 -14.42 -1.70
CA PRO A 189 -9.03 -14.07 -1.02
C PRO A 189 -9.27 -13.42 0.35
N ASP A 190 -8.54 -13.88 1.36
CA ASP A 190 -8.42 -13.23 2.66
C ASP A 190 -7.27 -12.22 2.67
N THR A 191 -7.46 -11.07 3.33
CA THR A 191 -6.41 -10.06 3.55
C THR A 191 -5.95 -10.05 5.00
N TRP A 192 -4.64 -10.19 5.22
CA TRP A 192 -4.03 -10.17 6.56
C TRP A 192 -3.03 -9.03 6.69
N LEU A 193 -3.14 -8.28 7.80
CA LEU A 193 -2.28 -7.16 8.14
C LEU A 193 -1.53 -7.46 9.44
N CYS A 194 -0.24 -7.15 9.47
CA CYS A 194 0.54 -7.10 10.71
C CYS A 194 0.86 -5.63 11.02
N ALA A 195 0.25 -5.13 12.09
CA ALA A 195 0.44 -3.76 12.57
C ALA A 195 0.77 -3.76 14.08
N THR A 196 1.36 -2.66 14.54
CA THR A 196 1.80 -2.44 15.93
C THR A 196 0.99 -1.36 16.62
#